data_AF-C8PE83-F1
#
_entry.id   AF-C8PE83-F1
#
_cell.length_a   1.000
_cell.length_b   1.000
_cell.length_c   1.000
_cell.angle_alpha   90.00
_cell.angle_beta   90.00
_cell.angle_gamma   90.00
#
_symmetry.space_group_name_H-M   'P 1'
#
loop_
_entity.id
_entity.type
_entity.pdbx_description
1 polymer ?
#
loop_
_entity_poly.entity_id
_entity_poly.type
_entity_poly.pdbx_seq_one_letter_code
_entity_poly.pdbx_strand_id
1 'polypeptide(L)'
;MCSYAAFEPCAHRGRTPSCAELLAQLGLSRVVIGTRDTNAQAAGGAEILLCGGIEVKFDVCHAAAEELAEPFYLAREGGFCFIKINVALNGAVHGRIGSEKQRAFVHELRGVCDYVGVGGQTVRADRPNWMLQPNFGDKSSTNHIKE
;
A
#
# COMPACT_ATOMS: atom_id res chain seq x y z
N MET A 1 -27.75 -9.58 5.07
CA MET A 1 -26.28 -9.83 5.09
C MET A 1 -25.59 -8.54 4.65
N CYS A 2 -24.51 -8.12 5.32
CA CYS A 2 -23.83 -6.85 5.01
C CYS A 2 -22.34 -7.03 4.70
N SER A 3 -21.80 -6.14 3.87
CA SER A 3 -20.38 -6.07 3.54
C SER A 3 -19.81 -4.70 3.94
N TYR A 4 -18.53 -4.68 4.32
CA TYR A 4 -17.79 -3.48 4.68
C TYR A 4 -16.56 -3.37 3.78
N ALA A 5 -16.40 -2.23 3.14
CA ALA A 5 -15.26 -1.94 2.29
C ALA A 5 -14.68 -0.57 2.65
N ALA A 6 -13.36 -0.49 2.79
CA ALA A 6 -12.70 0.81 3.01
C ALA A 6 -12.87 1.74 1.79
N PHE A 7 -12.90 1.16 0.60
CA PHE A 7 -13.01 1.84 -0.69
C PHE A 7 -14.29 1.41 -1.41
N GLU A 8 -14.78 2.27 -2.30
CA GLU A 8 -15.87 1.93 -3.20
C GLU A 8 -15.53 0.70 -4.06
N PRO A 9 -16.39 -0.34 -4.09
CA PRO A 9 -16.19 -1.49 -4.96
C PRO A 9 -16.12 -1.07 -6.43
N CYS A 10 -15.11 -1.52 -7.17
CA CYS A 10 -14.90 -1.05 -8.54
C CYS A 10 -16.07 -1.41 -9.50
N ALA A 11 -16.42 -0.46 -10.37
CA ALA A 11 -17.46 -0.61 -11.41
C ALA A 11 -16.94 -1.23 -12.72
N HIS A 12 -15.67 -1.06 -13.04
CA HIS A 12 -15.10 -1.55 -14.30
C HIS A 12 -14.84 -3.06 -14.29
N ARG A 13 -14.82 -3.62 -15.51
CA ARG A 13 -14.29 -4.96 -15.79
C ARG A 13 -12.90 -4.82 -16.40
N GLY A 14 -11.87 -5.14 -15.62
CA GLY A 14 -10.47 -5.13 -16.05
C GLY A 14 -9.97 -6.55 -16.32
N ARG A 15 -8.84 -6.91 -15.70
CA ARG A 15 -8.36 -8.30 -15.67
C ARG A 15 -9.30 -9.22 -14.88
N THR A 16 -10.00 -8.67 -13.90
CA THR A 16 -11.02 -9.33 -13.09
C THR A 16 -12.39 -8.69 -13.34
N PRO A 17 -13.49 -9.43 -13.11
CA PRO A 17 -14.84 -8.86 -13.10
C PRO A 17 -15.01 -7.72 -12.07
N SER A 18 -16.06 -6.91 -12.24
CA SER A 18 -16.39 -5.82 -11.31
C SER A 18 -16.76 -6.36 -9.93
N CYS A 19 -16.17 -5.77 -8.89
CA CYS A 19 -16.53 -6.07 -7.52
C CYS A 19 -17.99 -5.68 -7.22
N ALA A 20 -18.45 -4.54 -7.75
CA ALA A 20 -19.82 -4.07 -7.55
C ALA A 20 -20.85 -5.03 -8.16
N GLU A 21 -20.62 -5.53 -9.37
CA GLU A 21 -21.48 -6.52 -10.01
C GLU A 21 -21.52 -7.85 -9.25
N LEU A 22 -20.36 -8.31 -8.77
CA LEU A 22 -20.28 -9.53 -7.96
C LEU A 22 -21.08 -9.38 -6.66
N LEU A 23 -20.92 -8.26 -5.97
CA LEU A 23 -21.67 -7.97 -4.73
C LEU A 23 -23.18 -7.85 -4.99
N ALA A 24 -23.59 -7.31 -6.13
CA ALA A 24 -24.99 -7.26 -6.56
C ALA A 24 -25.58 -8.67 -6.73
N GLN A 25 -24.81 -9.61 -7.33
CA GLN A 25 -25.25 -10.99 -7.53
C GLN A 25 -25.35 -11.80 -6.22
N LEU A 26 -24.58 -11.42 -5.19
CA LEU A 26 -24.58 -12.12 -3.89
C LEU A 26 -25.82 -11.83 -3.03
N GLY A 27 -26.72 -10.93 -3.47
CA GLY A 27 -27.97 -10.64 -2.77
C GLY A 27 -27.75 -10.03 -1.38
N LEU A 28 -26.73 -9.20 -1.23
CA LEU A 28 -26.47 -8.48 0.03
C LEU A 28 -27.59 -7.48 0.31
N SER A 29 -27.92 -7.29 1.59
CA SER A 29 -28.92 -6.28 1.97
C SER A 29 -28.32 -4.88 2.07
N ARG A 30 -27.01 -4.80 2.38
CA ARG A 30 -26.31 -3.53 2.61
C ARG A 30 -24.81 -3.62 2.32
N VAL A 31 -24.24 -2.57 1.75
CA VAL A 31 -22.78 -2.35 1.66
C VAL A 31 -22.42 -1.04 2.35
N VAL A 32 -21.43 -1.09 3.23
CA VAL A 32 -20.90 0.07 3.95
C VAL A 32 -19.53 0.40 3.37
N ILE A 33 -19.35 1.65 2.95
CA ILE A 33 -18.18 2.13 2.22
C ILE A 33 -17.54 3.27 3.02
N GLY A 34 -16.21 3.22 3.15
CA GLY A 34 -15.43 4.25 3.82
C GLY A 34 -15.28 5.52 3.00
N THR A 35 -14.71 5.40 1.81
CA THR A 35 -14.52 6.51 0.86
C THR A 35 -14.89 6.13 -0.58
N ARG A 36 -15.26 7.13 -1.39
CA ARG A 36 -15.57 6.98 -2.82
C ARG A 36 -14.31 6.81 -3.65
N ASP A 37 -14.40 6.09 -4.76
CA ASP A 37 -13.26 6.01 -5.68
C ASP A 37 -13.17 7.28 -6.54
N THR A 38 -12.02 7.95 -6.54
CA THR A 38 -11.77 9.13 -7.39
C THR A 38 -11.38 8.77 -8.82
N ASN A 39 -11.07 7.49 -9.10
CA ASN A 39 -10.71 7.04 -10.43
C ASN A 39 -11.92 6.98 -11.35
N ALA A 40 -11.95 7.81 -12.40
CA ALA A 40 -13.04 7.85 -13.37
C ALA A 40 -13.30 6.49 -14.05
N GLN A 41 -12.30 5.60 -14.15
CA GLN A 41 -12.51 4.26 -14.68
C GLN A 41 -13.14 3.30 -13.66
N ALA A 42 -12.93 3.50 -12.35
CA ALA A 42 -13.34 2.56 -11.32
C ALA A 42 -14.53 2.99 -10.46
N ALA A 43 -14.79 4.30 -10.40
CA ALA A 43 -15.96 4.88 -9.78
C ALA A 43 -17.27 4.40 -10.43
N GLY A 44 -18.38 4.55 -9.72
CA GLY A 44 -19.71 4.18 -10.21
C GLY A 44 -20.23 2.85 -9.65
N GLY A 45 -19.51 2.27 -8.69
CA GLY A 45 -19.82 0.95 -8.15
C GLY A 45 -21.01 1.00 -7.20
N ALA A 46 -21.17 2.11 -6.48
CA ALA A 46 -22.33 2.30 -5.62
C ALA A 46 -23.64 2.39 -6.40
N GLU A 47 -23.62 3.00 -7.59
CA GLU A 47 -24.78 3.09 -8.47
C GLU A 47 -25.19 1.69 -8.97
N ILE A 48 -24.22 0.82 -9.29
CA ILE A 48 -24.47 -0.58 -9.64
C ILE A 48 -25.13 -1.32 -8.47
N LEU A 49 -24.63 -1.13 -7.24
CA LEU A 49 -25.20 -1.76 -6.04
C LEU A 49 -26.63 -1.27 -5.75
N LEU A 50 -26.87 0.04 -5.86
CA LEU A 50 -28.19 0.64 -5.66
C LEU A 50 -29.19 0.15 -6.72
N CYS A 51 -28.79 0.06 -7.98
CA CYS A 51 -29.59 -0.53 -9.06
C CYS A 51 -29.89 -2.03 -8.81
N GLY A 52 -28.98 -2.74 -8.13
CA GLY A 52 -29.18 -4.11 -7.67
C GLY A 52 -30.10 -4.26 -6.45
N GLY A 53 -30.67 -3.16 -5.94
CA GLY A 53 -31.56 -3.16 -4.77
C GLY A 53 -30.82 -3.24 -3.43
N ILE A 54 -29.51 -2.98 -3.42
CA ILE A 54 -28.68 -3.04 -2.20
C ILE A 54 -28.59 -1.65 -1.58
N GLU A 55 -28.79 -1.54 -0.26
CA GLU A 55 -28.58 -0.29 0.46
C GLU A 55 -27.08 0.04 0.53
N VAL A 56 -26.68 1.24 0.11
CA VAL A 56 -25.30 1.71 0.21
C VAL A 56 -25.18 2.82 1.24
N LYS A 57 -24.26 2.68 2.19
CA LYS A 57 -23.92 3.72 3.17
C LYS A 57 -22.47 4.15 3.00
N PHE A 58 -22.26 5.45 2.84
CA PHE A 58 -20.94 6.05 2.70
C PHE A 58 -20.42 6.66 4.01
N ASP A 59 -19.16 7.09 3.95
CA ASP A 59 -18.49 7.94 4.93
C ASP A 59 -18.33 7.32 6.33
N VAL A 60 -18.36 6.00 6.40
CA VAL A 60 -18.11 5.27 7.66
C VAL A 60 -16.60 5.14 7.85
N CYS A 61 -16.07 5.79 8.89
CA CYS A 61 -14.62 5.93 9.11
C CYS A 61 -13.91 6.64 7.93
N HIS A 62 -14.59 7.60 7.28
CA HIS A 62 -14.09 8.33 6.12
C HIS A 62 -12.66 8.83 6.27
N ALA A 63 -12.33 9.50 7.38
CA ALA A 63 -10.99 10.03 7.62
C ALA A 63 -9.89 8.96 7.61
N ALA A 64 -10.15 7.79 8.23
CA ALA A 64 -9.20 6.69 8.23
C ALA A 64 -9.13 5.99 6.86
N ALA A 65 -10.24 5.95 6.12
CA ALA A 65 -10.28 5.42 4.76
C ALA A 65 -9.51 6.32 3.79
N GLU A 66 -9.63 7.65 3.90
CA GLU A 66 -8.86 8.61 3.12
C GLU A 66 -7.36 8.57 3.46
N GLU A 67 -6.99 8.50 4.74
CA GLU A 67 -5.58 8.36 5.15
C GLU A 67 -4.95 7.10 4.54
N LEU A 68 -5.69 5.99 4.51
CA LEU A 68 -5.24 4.77 3.84
C LEU A 68 -5.14 4.92 2.32
N ALA A 69 -6.00 5.76 1.71
CA ALA A 69 -6.07 6.01 0.28
C ALA A 69 -4.98 6.95 -0.24
N GLU A 70 -4.61 7.93 0.58
CA GLU A 70 -3.84 9.10 0.18
C GLU A 70 -2.53 8.75 -0.56
N PRO A 71 -1.69 7.80 -0.07
CA PRO A 71 -0.48 7.41 -0.79
C PRO A 71 -0.75 6.91 -2.21
N PHE A 72 -1.82 6.14 -2.41
CA PHE A 72 -2.20 5.60 -3.71
C PHE A 72 -2.63 6.70 -4.68
N TYR A 73 -3.46 7.64 -4.22
CA TYR A 73 -3.91 8.75 -5.06
C TYR A 73 -2.77 9.73 -5.40
N LEU A 74 -1.93 10.07 -4.42
CA LEU A 74 -0.75 10.91 -4.66
C LEU A 74 0.25 10.22 -5.60
N ALA A 75 0.44 8.90 -5.48
CA ALA A 75 1.31 8.15 -6.37
C ALA A 75 0.78 8.13 -7.80
N ARG A 76 -0.54 7.97 -7.98
CA ARG A 76 -1.20 8.05 -9.29
C ARG A 76 -1.00 9.40 -9.97
N GLU A 77 -1.00 10.48 -9.20
CA GLU A 77 -0.77 11.85 -9.69
C GLU A 77 0.71 12.19 -9.86
N GLY A 78 1.61 11.25 -9.56
CA GLY A 78 3.07 11.40 -9.67
C GLY A 78 3.72 12.22 -8.55
N GLY A 79 2.96 12.54 -7.49
CA GLY A 79 3.39 13.42 -6.40
C GLY A 79 3.95 12.71 -5.17
N PHE A 80 3.99 11.37 -5.14
CA PHE A 80 4.31 10.63 -3.92
C PHE A 80 5.75 10.09 -3.90
N CYS A 81 6.52 10.46 -2.88
CA CYS A 81 7.87 9.96 -2.66
C CYS A 81 8.13 9.73 -1.17
N PHE A 82 8.63 8.55 -0.82
CA PHE A 82 9.16 8.29 0.52
C PHE A 82 10.61 8.77 0.63
N ILE A 83 10.85 9.80 1.43
CA ILE A 83 12.20 10.26 1.75
C ILE A 83 12.65 9.60 3.05
N LYS A 84 13.67 8.74 2.96
CA LYS A 84 14.28 8.11 4.14
C LYS A 84 15.62 8.75 4.45
N ILE A 85 15.79 9.21 5.68
CA ILE A 85 17.05 9.76 6.21
C ILE A 85 17.48 8.93 7.42
N ASN A 86 18.78 8.66 7.54
CA ASN A 86 19.37 8.11 8.76
C ASN A 86 20.29 9.16 9.37
N VAL A 87 20.06 9.52 10.62
CA VAL A 87 20.82 10.56 11.30
C VAL A 87 21.07 10.15 12.74
N ALA A 88 22.28 10.41 13.23
CA ALA A 88 22.60 10.25 14.64
C ALA A 88 21.97 11.37 15.46
N LEU A 89 21.90 11.19 16.79
CA LEU A 89 21.28 12.18 17.69
C LEU A 89 21.95 13.56 17.61
N ASN A 90 23.24 13.60 17.28
CA ASN A 90 24.02 14.83 17.10
C ASN A 90 23.93 15.42 15.69
N GLY A 91 23.07 14.90 14.81
CA GLY A 91 22.92 15.38 13.43
C GLY A 91 23.92 14.79 12.43
N ALA A 92 24.84 13.92 12.86
CA ALA A 92 25.77 13.28 11.93
C ALA A 92 25.06 12.29 11.00
N VAL A 93 25.44 12.30 9.72
CA VAL A 93 24.91 11.39 8.68
C VAL A 93 25.96 10.39 8.16
N HIS A 94 27.17 10.45 8.71
CA HIS A 94 28.29 9.58 8.35
C HIS A 94 28.53 8.50 9.42
N GLY A 95 29.04 7.35 8.98
CA GLY A 95 29.31 6.20 9.84
C GLY A 95 28.14 5.21 9.92
N ARG A 96 28.30 4.16 10.72
CA ARG A 96 27.29 3.10 10.85
C ARG A 96 26.18 3.52 11.82
N ILE A 97 25.17 4.20 11.29
CA ILE A 97 24.02 4.72 12.04
C ILE A 97 22.87 3.71 12.00
N GLY A 98 22.22 3.49 13.14
CA GLY A 98 21.05 2.63 13.29
C GLY A 98 21.35 1.16 13.58
N SER A 99 20.39 0.51 14.21
CA SER A 99 20.41 -0.89 14.62
C SER A 99 20.09 -1.86 13.46
N GLU A 100 20.30 -3.16 13.70
CA GLU A 100 19.85 -4.22 12.77
C GLU A 100 18.33 -4.18 12.57
N LYS A 101 17.56 -3.98 13.64
CA LYS A 101 16.10 -3.86 13.58
C LYS A 101 15.66 -2.70 12.69
N GLN A 102 16.32 -1.54 12.79
CA GLN A 102 16.03 -0.40 11.93
C GLN A 102 16.38 -0.68 10.46
N ARG A 103 17.48 -1.41 10.21
CA ARG A 103 17.84 -1.82 8.84
C ARG A 103 16.81 -2.79 8.25
N ALA A 104 16.32 -3.74 9.05
CA ALA A 104 15.27 -4.67 8.64
C ALA A 104 13.98 -3.95 8.26
N PHE A 105 13.50 -3.05 9.12
CA PHE A 105 12.30 -2.26 8.85
C PHE A 105 12.42 -1.41 7.57
N VAL A 106 13.55 -0.70 7.38
CA VAL A 106 13.76 0.11 6.16
C VAL A 106 13.90 -0.78 4.91
N HIS A 107 14.36 -2.01 5.05
CA HIS A 107 14.42 -2.97 3.96
C HIS A 107 13.02 -3.46 3.58
N GLU A 108 12.14 -3.73 4.55
CA GLU A 108 10.72 -4.02 4.29
C GLU A 108 10.02 -2.85 3.59
N LEU A 109 10.28 -1.61 3.99
CA LEU A 109 9.73 -0.42 3.33
C LEU A 109 10.13 -0.31 1.85
N ARG A 110 11.28 -0.85 1.45
CA ARG A 110 11.64 -0.89 0.02
C ARG A 110 10.75 -1.85 -0.77
N GLY A 111 10.15 -2.85 -0.12
CA GLY A 111 9.26 -3.83 -0.74
C GLY A 111 7.91 -3.25 -1.17
N VAL A 112 7.50 -2.11 -0.61
CA VAL A 112 6.26 -1.42 -0.98
C VAL A 112 6.48 -0.28 -1.98
N CYS A 113 7.74 -0.02 -2.37
CA CYS A 113 8.09 1.03 -3.32
C CYS A 113 8.36 0.42 -4.71
N ASP A 114 7.82 1.04 -5.77
CA ASP A 114 8.13 0.65 -7.15
C ASP A 114 9.58 0.97 -7.54
N TYR A 115 10.12 2.08 -7.01
CA TYR A 115 11.47 2.56 -7.31
C TYR A 115 12.20 2.99 -6.04
N VAL A 116 13.51 2.69 -6.00
CA VAL A 116 14.42 3.16 -4.96
C VAL A 116 15.52 4.01 -5.61
N GLY A 117 15.58 5.28 -5.22
CA GLY A 117 16.56 6.24 -5.73
C GLY A 117 17.60 6.63 -4.68
N VAL A 118 18.84 6.83 -5.12
CA VAL A 118 19.90 7.46 -4.30
C VAL A 118 20.73 8.42 -5.14
N GLY A 119 21.50 9.29 -4.48
CA GLY A 119 22.50 10.11 -5.15
C GLY A 119 23.74 9.31 -5.60
N GLY A 120 24.42 9.78 -6.64
CA GLY A 120 25.62 9.12 -7.17
C GLY A 120 26.79 9.03 -6.19
N GLN A 121 26.85 9.89 -5.18
CA GLN A 121 27.86 9.77 -4.12
C GLN A 121 27.64 8.52 -3.25
N THR A 122 26.38 8.22 -2.90
CA THR A 122 26.01 7.00 -2.18
C THR A 122 26.41 5.74 -2.95
N VAL A 123 26.21 5.74 -4.28
CA VAL A 123 26.62 4.59 -5.12
C VAL A 123 28.14 4.35 -5.05
N ARG A 124 28.94 5.43 -5.08
CA ARG A 124 30.40 5.34 -5.07
C ARG A 124 30.96 4.96 -3.70
N ALA A 125 30.43 5.56 -2.64
CA ALA A 125 30.91 5.38 -1.28
C ALA A 125 30.41 4.06 -0.66
N ASP A 126 29.12 3.74 -0.81
CA ASP A 126 28.47 2.68 -0.03
C ASP A 126 28.29 1.38 -0.83
N ARG A 127 28.37 1.44 -2.17
CA ARG A 127 28.15 0.31 -3.09
C ARG A 127 26.98 -0.60 -2.65
N PRO A 128 25.78 -0.04 -2.44
CA PRO A 128 24.70 -0.75 -1.78
C PRO A 128 24.19 -1.91 -2.65
N ASN A 129 23.71 -2.96 -1.99
CA ASN A 129 22.92 -4.00 -2.63
C ASN A 129 21.47 -3.55 -2.76
N TRP A 130 20.94 -3.57 -3.97
CA TRP A 130 19.61 -3.10 -4.32
C TRP A 130 18.53 -4.17 -4.17
N MET A 131 18.91 -5.44 -4.18
CA MET A 131 17.95 -6.53 -4.21
C MET A 131 17.25 -6.67 -2.86
N LEU A 132 15.93 -6.82 -2.93
CA LEU A 132 15.15 -7.28 -1.79
C LEU A 132 15.58 -8.71 -1.44
N GLN A 133 16.21 -8.85 -0.29
CA GLN A 133 16.59 -10.14 0.26
C GLN A 133 15.42 -10.71 1.07
N PRO A 134 14.99 -11.95 0.81
CA PRO A 134 14.09 -12.67 1.72
C PRO A 134 14.72 -12.80 3.10
N ASN A 135 13.93 -12.69 4.16
CA ASN A 135 14.37 -12.86 5.56
C ASN A 135 15.48 -11.90 6.01
N PHE A 136 15.52 -10.69 5.44
CA PHE A 136 16.55 -9.71 5.79
C PHE A 136 16.47 -9.29 7.26
N GLY A 137 17.50 -9.66 8.05
CA GLY A 137 17.55 -9.39 9.49
C GLY A 137 16.98 -10.51 10.37
N ASP A 138 16.44 -11.56 9.78
CA ASP A 138 16.03 -12.76 10.50
C ASP A 138 17.26 -13.67 10.70
N LYS A 139 17.72 -13.79 11.95
CA LYS A 139 18.81 -14.70 12.33
C LYS A 139 18.34 -16.15 12.49
N SER A 140 17.03 -16.43 12.34
CA SER A 140 16.46 -17.77 12.51
C SER A 140 16.65 -18.69 11.31
N SER A 141 17.01 -18.17 10.13
CA SER A 141 17.18 -18.99 8.92
C SER A 141 18.59 -19.56 8.71
N THR A 142 19.46 -19.52 9.73
CA THR A 142 20.70 -20.31 9.72
C THR A 142 20.46 -21.64 10.43
N ASN A 143 19.60 -22.49 9.86
CA ASN A 143 19.59 -23.91 10.17
C ASN A 143 19.10 -24.67 8.94
N HIS A 144 19.90 -25.64 8.53
CA HIS A 144 19.65 -26.63 7.47
C HIS A 144 20.13 -26.27 6.05
N ILE A 145 21.44 -26.06 5.91
CA ILE A 145 22.18 -26.76 4.85
C ILE A 145 23.24 -27.58 5.59
N LYS A 146 22.94 -28.86 5.81
CA LYS A 146 23.95 -29.90 5.99
C LYS A 146 24.27 -30.43 4.60
N GLU A 147 25.55 -30.69 4.40
CA GLU A 147 26.24 -31.22 3.21
C GLU A 147 25.42 -32.15 2.31
#